data_AF-A0A6M3J5C4-F1
#
_entry.id   AF-A0A6M3J5C4-F1
#
_cell.length_a   1.000
_cell.length_b   1.000
_cell.length_c   1.000
_cell.angle_alpha   90.00
_cell.angle_beta   90.00
_cell.angle_gamma   90.00
#
_symmetry.space_group_name_H-M   'P 1'
#
loop_
_entity.id
_entity.type
_entity.pdbx_description
1 polymer ?
#
loop_
_entity_poly.entity_id
_entity_poly.type
_entity_poly.pdbx_seq_one_letter_code
_entity_poly.pdbx_strand_id
1 'polypeptide(L)'
;MDKKPTKQWIQDQLQSLHTHYSARNMAFNLDDVYYELLFRDQLGLPEEYKEDGVVLPTARDIVDAGTNHVSTVYARFMRPSRGVGKDATDQAEMLRKFDTAMFYRTKMESDISPWRNASKHGCQYGMWCFESLYNPDKLPEEPEQRDGESDMDFQERMDIYNGELYDALPIVVRAVHPQNVYPDPNGEFVIIEESKTLMQAKSEWSNLAIPLTTSGIVQGTGTYHDVTQVTYFDKQYRAIYVNQIPALTAANEDGVIEHDYGHIPYVIGYSGLGSADKSAKPEKQAVGLIRYLRSLLRSESFAYSVYNIILKSHSWPITFVSGPGAAALTTIKMKFGKIYEKPAGVTIEDYVKAPPSDMVMQHMEYTASILAASAAPRSVRGLPEAGVRSGTDRAQIISEARLRYDSILEQMQLTTAKVMSNCTKIAERVVPEDFHIWAKAPDEEIDFRIDRSKIRHHYTTFVEFTPVSPEEEARRHADAMNSVKSGVMSTHTARKRYWSHIDTEAEDIRVEAEKLRNSQPVMEVMAQMVAQELMGEVARLGKIKALQSGQTAQVGVGQPGQAISPQAQGMQGMMAGPGMAQALGAMMRQRQGTYRPAQPGSPEELAAQMAQAGQPSTGGGLRVPGTPIQSPTPYGQVRLR
;
A
#
# COMPACT_ATOMS: atom_id res chain seq x y z
N MET A 1 25.48 29.26 -6.36
CA MET A 1 26.92 29.21 -6.63
C MET A 1 27.07 28.52 -7.96
N ASP A 2 27.23 29.29 -9.04
CA ASP A 2 26.65 28.86 -10.33
C ASP A 2 27.75 28.27 -11.22
N LYS A 3 28.62 27.44 -10.61
CA LYS A 3 29.74 26.80 -11.27
C LYS A 3 29.37 25.36 -11.59
N LYS A 4 29.25 25.05 -12.89
CA LYS A 4 29.06 23.69 -13.42
C LYS A 4 30.01 22.70 -12.71
N PRO A 5 29.50 21.58 -12.17
CA PRO A 5 30.33 20.59 -11.47
C PRO A 5 31.28 19.90 -12.45
N THR A 6 32.44 19.45 -11.94
CA THR A 6 33.42 18.67 -12.70
C THR A 6 33.40 17.21 -12.26
N LYS A 7 33.92 16.31 -13.10
CA LYS A 7 33.96 14.87 -12.80
C LYS A 7 34.65 14.55 -11.48
N GLN A 8 35.81 15.16 -11.25
CA GLN A 8 36.58 14.98 -10.01
C GLN A 8 35.77 15.41 -8.79
N TRP A 9 35.11 16.58 -8.85
CA TRP A 9 34.30 17.05 -7.72
C TRP A 9 33.12 16.11 -7.41
N ILE A 10 32.46 15.56 -8.43
CA ILE A 10 31.38 14.57 -8.24
C ILE A 10 31.92 13.30 -7.54
N GLN A 11 33.10 12.81 -7.95
CA GLN A 11 33.78 11.67 -7.32
C GLN A 11 34.20 11.97 -5.86
N ASP A 12 34.74 13.17 -5.59
CA ASP A 12 35.12 13.62 -4.26
C ASP A 12 33.88 13.72 -3.33
N GLN A 13 32.76 14.23 -3.84
CA GLN A 13 31.48 14.24 -3.10
C GLN A 13 30.99 12.82 -2.83
N LEU A 14 31.01 11.92 -3.81
CA LEU A 14 30.59 10.53 -3.62
C LEU A 14 31.42 9.83 -2.52
N GLN A 15 32.75 10.00 -2.54
CA GLN A 15 33.63 9.44 -1.50
C GLN A 15 33.36 10.01 -0.10
N SER A 16 33.05 11.32 -0.01
CA SER A 16 32.60 11.98 1.22
C SER A 16 31.26 11.43 1.71
N LEU A 17 30.29 11.27 0.80
CA LEU A 17 28.95 10.78 1.09
C LEU A 17 28.94 9.30 1.48
N HIS A 18 29.73 8.43 0.85
CA HIS A 18 29.94 7.05 1.34
C HIS A 18 30.39 7.04 2.80
N THR A 19 31.32 7.93 3.17
CA THR A 19 31.83 8.04 4.53
C THR A 19 30.72 8.48 5.50
N HIS A 20 29.93 9.49 5.12
CA HIS A 20 28.81 10.00 5.92
C HIS A 20 27.65 8.99 6.07
N TYR A 21 27.27 8.32 4.98
CA TYR A 21 26.16 7.37 4.93
C TYR A 21 26.56 5.92 5.28
N SER A 22 27.84 5.64 5.57
CA SER A 22 28.35 4.33 5.95
C SER A 22 27.54 3.66 7.07
N ALA A 23 27.29 4.37 8.17
CA ALA A 23 26.51 3.88 9.30
C ALA A 23 25.04 3.61 8.95
N ARG A 24 24.44 4.38 8.03
CA ARG A 24 23.10 4.14 7.50
C ARG A 24 23.08 2.84 6.69
N ASN A 25 24.03 2.67 5.77
CA ASN A 25 24.08 1.49 4.89
C ASN A 25 24.39 0.20 5.70
N MET A 26 25.25 0.27 6.71
CA MET A 26 25.43 -0.83 7.68
C MET A 26 24.13 -1.14 8.45
N ALA A 27 23.34 -0.13 8.81
CA ALA A 27 22.06 -0.34 9.46
C ALA A 27 21.04 -1.00 8.51
N PHE A 28 20.99 -0.63 7.23
CA PHE A 28 20.10 -1.22 6.22
C PHE A 28 20.43 -2.69 5.96
N ASN A 29 21.71 -3.05 5.76
CA ASN A 29 22.14 -4.45 5.64
C ASN A 29 21.67 -5.32 6.84
N LEU A 30 21.57 -4.72 8.04
CA LEU A 30 21.06 -5.37 9.24
C LEU A 30 19.52 -5.35 9.38
N ASP A 31 18.79 -4.57 8.58
CA ASP A 31 17.34 -4.76 8.40
C ASP A 31 17.09 -5.94 7.46
N ASP A 32 17.87 -6.05 6.38
CA ASP A 32 17.73 -7.12 5.37
C ASP A 32 17.98 -8.50 5.94
N VAL A 33 19.04 -8.65 6.73
CA VAL A 33 19.33 -9.86 7.50
C VAL A 33 18.18 -10.24 8.43
N TYR A 34 17.38 -9.28 8.92
CA TYR A 34 16.21 -9.54 9.77
C TYR A 34 14.91 -9.74 8.98
N TYR A 35 14.71 -9.06 7.84
CA TYR A 35 13.52 -9.19 7.01
C TYR A 35 13.52 -10.49 6.18
N GLU A 36 14.66 -10.85 5.58
CA GLU A 36 14.85 -12.12 4.87
C GLU A 36 15.21 -13.29 5.81
N LEU A 37 15.06 -13.09 7.13
CA LEU A 37 15.16 -14.12 8.18
C LEU A 37 16.56 -14.78 8.31
N LEU A 38 17.60 -14.16 7.74
CA LEU A 38 18.99 -14.68 7.67
C LEU A 38 19.79 -14.58 8.98
N PHE A 39 19.12 -14.39 10.12
CA PHE A 39 19.74 -14.25 11.45
C PHE A 39 19.79 -15.54 12.28
N ARG A 40 19.56 -16.71 11.66
CA ARG A 40 19.62 -18.04 12.30
C ARG A 40 20.93 -18.27 13.08
N ASP A 41 22.05 -17.96 12.45
CA ASP A 41 23.39 -18.07 13.05
C ASP A 41 23.59 -17.09 14.22
N GLN A 42 22.85 -16.00 14.25
CA GLN A 42 22.90 -15.01 15.33
C GLN A 42 22.09 -15.43 16.55
N LEU A 43 21.27 -16.49 16.52
CA LEU A 43 20.43 -16.87 17.66
C LEU A 43 21.26 -17.15 18.92
N GLY A 44 22.47 -17.71 18.78
CA GLY A 44 23.34 -18.06 19.92
C GLY A 44 23.01 -19.42 20.54
N LEU A 45 22.50 -20.34 19.72
CA LEU A 45 22.33 -21.75 20.10
C LEU A 45 23.71 -22.45 20.16
N PRO A 46 23.88 -23.50 20.99
CA PRO A 46 25.06 -24.36 20.94
C PRO A 46 25.24 -24.98 19.54
N GLU A 47 26.49 -25.28 19.16
CA GLU A 47 26.81 -25.81 17.82
C GLU A 47 26.03 -27.10 17.50
N GLU A 48 25.87 -27.99 18.49
CA GLU A 48 25.07 -29.22 18.42
C GLU A 48 23.60 -28.99 17.99
N TYR A 49 23.05 -27.81 18.28
CA TYR A 49 21.65 -27.46 18.02
C TYR A 49 21.48 -26.33 17.01
N LYS A 50 22.56 -25.88 16.36
CA LYS A 50 22.51 -24.82 15.35
C LYS A 50 21.56 -25.19 14.19
N GLU A 51 21.56 -26.47 13.80
CA GLU A 51 20.68 -27.01 12.77
C GLU A 51 19.24 -27.29 13.23
N ASP A 52 18.95 -27.18 14.53
CA ASP A 52 17.58 -27.18 15.07
C ASP A 52 16.99 -25.76 15.22
N GLY A 53 17.80 -24.72 15.03
CA GLY A 53 17.39 -23.32 15.14
C GLY A 53 16.35 -22.92 14.10
N VAL A 54 15.27 -22.30 14.56
CA VAL A 54 14.14 -21.80 13.77
C VAL A 54 14.04 -20.28 13.92
N VAL A 55 14.01 -19.57 12.80
CA VAL A 55 13.71 -18.14 12.76
C VAL A 55 12.23 -17.94 12.48
N LEU A 56 11.57 -17.07 13.26
CA LEU A 56 10.15 -16.78 13.09
C LEU A 56 9.93 -15.66 12.06
N PRO A 57 8.87 -15.72 11.25
CA PRO A 57 8.58 -14.73 10.19
C PRO A 57 8.15 -13.34 10.72
N THR A 58 8.07 -13.16 12.04
CA THR A 58 7.55 -11.96 12.72
C THR A 58 8.13 -10.64 12.18
N ALA A 59 9.41 -10.61 11.81
CA ALA A 59 10.06 -9.43 11.23
C ALA A 59 9.44 -9.02 9.87
N ARG A 60 9.20 -10.01 9.02
CA ARG A 60 8.58 -9.86 7.70
C ARG A 60 7.09 -9.52 7.83
N ASP A 61 6.37 -10.21 8.72
CA ASP A 61 4.96 -9.91 9.02
C ASP A 61 4.76 -8.43 9.43
N ILE A 62 5.67 -7.87 10.22
CA ILE A 62 5.61 -6.47 10.66
C ILE A 62 5.77 -5.49 9.48
N VAL A 63 6.77 -5.71 8.63
CA VAL A 63 7.07 -4.84 7.47
C VAL A 63 6.01 -4.98 6.38
N ASP A 64 5.59 -6.21 6.06
CA ASP A 64 4.59 -6.48 5.03
C ASP A 64 3.20 -5.99 5.48
N ALA A 65 2.84 -6.13 6.77
CA ALA A 65 1.62 -5.52 7.32
C ALA A 65 1.69 -3.99 7.28
N GLY A 66 2.77 -3.37 7.74
CA GLY A 66 2.95 -1.91 7.67
C GLY A 66 2.82 -1.38 6.24
N THR A 67 3.46 -2.05 5.28
CA THR A 67 3.38 -1.75 3.84
C THR A 67 1.94 -1.82 3.32
N ASN A 68 1.16 -2.81 3.78
CA ASN A 68 -0.24 -2.95 3.39
C ASN A 68 -1.18 -1.93 4.09
N HIS A 69 -0.83 -1.38 5.25
CA HIS A 69 -1.58 -0.27 5.88
C HIS A 69 -1.22 1.11 5.31
N VAL A 70 0.02 1.32 4.85
CA VAL A 70 0.41 2.49 4.05
C VAL A 70 -0.28 2.53 2.67
N SER A 71 -0.86 1.39 2.25
CA SER A 71 -1.88 1.21 1.19
C SER A 71 -1.90 2.27 0.07
N THR A 72 -0.88 2.26 -0.77
CA THR A 72 -0.87 3.04 -2.03
C THR A 72 -1.80 2.46 -3.10
N VAL A 73 -2.77 1.61 -2.73
CA VAL A 73 -3.71 0.96 -3.66
C VAL A 73 -4.66 1.99 -4.24
N TYR A 74 -5.28 2.79 -3.38
CA TYR A 74 -6.14 3.91 -3.74
C TYR A 74 -5.46 5.22 -3.33
N ALA A 75 -5.29 6.13 -4.29
CA ALA A 75 -4.89 7.50 -3.99
C ALA A 75 -5.86 8.47 -4.63
N ARG A 76 -6.14 9.53 -3.88
CA ARG A 76 -6.94 10.66 -4.29
C ARG A 76 -6.03 11.86 -4.49
N PHE A 77 -6.07 12.43 -5.68
CA PHE A 77 -5.37 13.66 -6.02
C PHE A 77 -6.30 14.86 -5.91
N MET A 78 -5.78 15.95 -5.36
CA MET A 78 -6.51 17.21 -5.21
C MET A 78 -5.65 18.37 -5.71
N ARG A 79 -6.16 19.09 -6.71
CA ARG A 79 -5.58 20.31 -7.27
C ARG A 79 -6.43 21.52 -6.89
N PRO A 80 -5.89 22.52 -6.16
CA PRO A 80 -6.63 23.75 -5.86
C PRO A 80 -6.61 24.70 -7.07
N SER A 81 -7.78 25.15 -7.53
CA SER A 81 -7.86 26.08 -8.67
C SER A 81 -7.13 27.39 -8.40
N ARG A 82 -6.31 27.84 -9.37
CA ARG A 82 -5.50 29.07 -9.26
C ARG A 82 -6.26 30.31 -9.75
N GLY A 83 -7.51 30.46 -9.34
CA GLY A 83 -8.34 31.61 -9.70
C GLY A 83 -9.84 31.37 -9.52
N VAL A 84 -10.63 32.34 -9.96
CA VAL A 84 -12.10 32.29 -9.99
C VAL A 84 -12.54 32.46 -11.44
N GLY A 85 -13.04 31.38 -12.05
CA GLY A 85 -13.41 31.32 -13.46
C GLY A 85 -13.37 29.89 -13.98
N LYS A 86 -14.08 29.59 -15.07
CA LYS A 86 -14.18 28.21 -15.58
C LYS A 86 -12.81 27.63 -15.93
N ASP A 87 -12.01 28.35 -16.71
CA ASP A 87 -10.67 27.96 -17.15
C ASP A 87 -9.75 27.48 -15.99
N ALA A 88 -9.90 28.07 -14.80
CA ALA A 88 -9.12 27.71 -13.61
C ALA A 88 -9.63 26.46 -12.88
N THR A 89 -10.91 26.11 -13.06
CA THR A 89 -11.48 24.81 -12.66
C THR A 89 -11.06 23.74 -13.66
N ASP A 90 -11.28 23.98 -14.96
CA ASP A 90 -10.92 23.07 -16.05
C ASP A 90 -9.41 22.71 -16.00
N GLN A 91 -8.54 23.71 -15.78
CA GLN A 91 -7.10 23.51 -15.56
C GLN A 91 -6.80 22.60 -14.36
N ALA A 92 -7.44 22.85 -13.21
CA ALA A 92 -7.20 22.09 -12.00
C ALA A 92 -7.73 20.65 -12.13
N GLU A 93 -8.82 20.45 -12.85
CA GLU A 93 -9.39 19.13 -13.10
C GLU A 93 -8.55 18.33 -14.12
N MET A 94 -8.09 18.95 -15.21
CA MET A 94 -7.11 18.36 -16.13
C MET A 94 -5.86 17.90 -15.38
N LEU A 95 -5.35 18.71 -14.44
CA LEU A 95 -4.20 18.34 -13.61
C LEU A 95 -4.53 17.29 -12.51
N ARG A 96 -5.79 17.18 -12.07
CA ARG A 96 -6.27 16.05 -11.23
C ARG A 96 -6.26 14.76 -12.05
N LYS A 97 -6.85 14.78 -13.25
CA LYS A 97 -6.90 13.64 -14.17
C LYS A 97 -5.48 13.22 -14.55
N PHE A 98 -4.55 14.17 -14.79
CA PHE A 98 -3.11 13.90 -14.96
C PHE A 98 -2.48 13.15 -13.78
N ASP A 99 -2.52 13.71 -12.56
CA ASP A 99 -1.88 13.08 -11.39
C ASP A 99 -2.46 11.68 -11.13
N THR A 100 -3.77 11.52 -11.32
CA THR A 100 -4.48 10.26 -11.13
C THR A 100 -4.07 9.23 -12.19
N ALA A 101 -4.04 9.62 -13.46
CA ALA A 101 -3.65 8.74 -14.56
C ALA A 101 -2.16 8.34 -14.46
N MET A 102 -1.26 9.30 -14.21
CA MET A 102 0.15 9.05 -13.92
C MET A 102 0.33 8.02 -12.81
N PHE A 103 -0.41 8.16 -11.70
CA PHE A 103 -0.30 7.26 -10.54
C PHE A 103 -0.82 5.84 -10.80
N TYR A 104 -1.86 5.66 -11.62
CA TYR A 104 -2.35 4.32 -11.98
C TYR A 104 -1.54 3.69 -13.13
N ARG A 105 -1.20 4.43 -14.19
CA ARG A 105 -0.35 3.96 -15.30
C ARG A 105 1.02 3.48 -14.80
N THR A 106 1.67 4.23 -13.91
CA THR A 106 2.95 3.83 -13.28
C THR A 106 2.85 2.62 -12.32
N LYS A 107 1.64 2.12 -12.00
CA LYS A 107 1.46 0.80 -11.35
C LYS A 107 1.29 -0.33 -12.37
N MET A 108 0.70 -0.04 -13.53
CA MET A 108 0.35 -1.01 -14.56
C MET A 108 1.54 -1.38 -15.46
N GLU A 109 2.44 -0.43 -15.71
CA GLU A 109 3.67 -0.67 -16.49
C GLU A 109 4.78 -1.41 -15.74
N SER A 110 4.67 -1.54 -14.41
CA SER A 110 5.72 -2.06 -13.54
C SER A 110 5.37 -3.42 -12.97
N ASP A 111 6.26 -4.42 -13.10
CA ASP A 111 6.14 -5.74 -12.44
C ASP A 111 5.88 -5.61 -10.92
N ILE A 112 6.52 -4.62 -10.30
CA ILE A 112 6.32 -4.24 -8.91
C ILE A 112 6.06 -2.74 -8.85
N SER A 113 4.82 -2.38 -8.51
CA SER A 113 4.38 -1.00 -8.27
C SER A 113 5.43 -0.18 -7.49
N PRO A 114 5.97 0.93 -8.05
CA PRO A 114 7.00 1.72 -7.39
C PRO A 114 6.49 2.30 -6.07
N TRP A 115 5.21 2.68 -6.02
CA TRP A 115 4.51 3.16 -4.82
C TRP A 115 4.51 2.11 -3.69
N ARG A 116 4.29 0.83 -4.02
CA ARG A 116 4.36 -0.27 -3.05
C ARG A 116 5.80 -0.55 -2.63
N ASN A 117 6.76 -0.52 -3.56
CA ASN A 117 8.17 -0.77 -3.26
C ASN A 117 8.76 0.33 -2.35
N ALA A 118 8.47 1.61 -2.63
CA ALA A 118 8.82 2.73 -1.75
C ALA A 118 8.16 2.62 -0.38
N SER A 119 6.91 2.15 -0.30
CA SER A 119 6.23 1.87 0.98
C SER A 119 6.95 0.77 1.78
N LYS A 120 7.38 -0.31 1.12
CA LYS A 120 8.23 -1.34 1.75
C LYS A 120 9.56 -0.74 2.23
N HIS A 121 10.23 0.06 1.40
CA HIS A 121 11.47 0.75 1.79
C HIS A 121 11.28 1.65 3.03
N GLY A 122 10.15 2.37 3.13
CA GLY A 122 9.79 3.14 4.32
C GLY A 122 9.54 2.31 5.57
N CYS A 123 8.85 1.18 5.45
CA CYS A 123 8.60 0.26 6.56
C CYS A 123 9.86 -0.50 7.02
N GLN A 124 10.75 -0.88 6.09
CA GLN A 124 11.96 -1.68 6.34
C GLN A 124 13.16 -0.83 6.78
N TYR A 125 13.50 0.20 5.99
CA TYR A 125 14.69 1.03 6.18
C TYR A 125 14.42 2.36 6.87
N GLY A 126 13.19 2.87 6.77
CA GLY A 126 12.81 4.20 7.25
C GLY A 126 13.11 5.34 6.27
N MET A 127 13.51 5.01 5.05
CA MET A 127 13.83 5.96 3.98
C MET A 127 13.41 5.35 2.65
N TRP A 128 12.91 6.17 1.73
CA TRP A 128 12.64 5.80 0.35
C TRP A 128 13.03 6.94 -0.59
N CYS A 129 13.23 6.61 -1.86
CA CYS A 129 13.45 7.59 -2.90
C CYS A 129 12.60 7.22 -4.11
N PHE A 130 11.81 8.18 -4.58
CA PHE A 130 11.27 8.12 -5.93
C PHE A 130 12.22 8.85 -6.89
N GLU A 131 12.27 8.38 -8.12
CA GLU A 131 12.87 9.03 -9.27
C GLU A 131 11.74 9.31 -10.26
N SER A 132 11.68 10.53 -10.81
CA SER A 132 10.80 10.89 -11.93
C SER A 132 11.64 11.44 -13.07
N LEU A 133 11.81 10.69 -14.16
CA LEU A 133 12.63 11.08 -15.31
C LEU A 133 11.82 11.06 -16.61
N TYR A 134 12.19 11.94 -17.53
CA TYR A 134 11.81 11.83 -18.93
C TYR A 134 12.71 10.78 -19.61
N ASN A 135 12.09 9.84 -20.33
CA ASN A 135 12.77 8.93 -21.24
C ASN A 135 12.28 9.19 -22.68
N PRO A 136 13.13 9.72 -23.59
CA PRO A 136 12.74 9.90 -24.99
C PRO A 136 12.51 8.56 -25.71
N ASP A 137 13.25 7.50 -25.35
CA ASP A 137 13.20 6.17 -25.97
C ASP A 137 11.85 5.43 -25.76
N LYS A 138 10.92 6.07 -25.06
CA LYS A 138 9.54 5.62 -24.85
C LYS A 138 8.52 6.30 -25.79
N LEU A 139 8.92 7.32 -26.53
CA LEU A 139 8.13 7.88 -27.62
C LEU A 139 8.47 7.12 -28.91
N PRO A 140 7.50 6.74 -29.74
CA PRO A 140 7.81 6.24 -31.09
C PRO A 140 8.43 7.36 -31.94
N GLU A 141 9.25 6.99 -32.92
CA GLU A 141 9.79 7.94 -33.90
C GLU A 141 8.76 8.18 -35.01
N GLU A 142 8.59 9.44 -35.44
CA GLU A 142 7.63 9.78 -36.50
C GLU A 142 8.03 9.10 -37.83
N PRO A 143 7.12 8.34 -38.48
CA PRO A 143 7.47 7.61 -39.68
C PRO A 143 7.68 8.56 -40.87
N GLU A 144 8.91 8.63 -41.39
CA GLU A 144 9.17 9.28 -42.68
C GLU A 144 8.62 8.46 -43.86
N GLN A 145 8.04 9.10 -44.87
CA GLN A 145 7.59 8.47 -46.12
C GLN A 145 8.81 8.07 -46.97
N ARG A 146 8.89 6.82 -47.40
CA ARG A 146 10.05 6.31 -48.17
C ARG A 146 9.87 6.54 -49.66
N ASP A 147 10.99 6.69 -50.38
CA ASP A 147 11.01 6.80 -51.85
C ASP A 147 10.27 5.62 -52.53
N GLY A 148 9.09 5.90 -53.09
CA GLY A 148 8.26 4.91 -53.80
C GLY A 148 7.33 4.08 -52.93
N GLU A 149 7.20 4.38 -51.63
CA GLU A 149 6.15 3.85 -50.75
C GLU A 149 4.78 4.39 -51.15
N SER A 150 3.71 3.58 -51.13
CA SER A 150 2.39 4.08 -51.50
C SER A 150 1.77 4.90 -50.37
N ASP A 151 0.89 5.85 -50.73
CA ASP A 151 0.15 6.66 -49.76
C ASP A 151 -0.65 5.80 -48.75
N MET A 152 -1.04 4.58 -49.14
CA MET A 152 -1.71 3.63 -48.25
C MET A 152 -0.74 2.98 -47.26
N ASP A 153 0.44 2.50 -47.71
CA ASP A 153 1.44 1.91 -46.82
C ASP A 153 1.97 2.95 -45.82
N PHE A 154 2.11 4.20 -46.28
CA PHE A 154 2.47 5.33 -45.44
C PHE A 154 1.38 5.66 -44.41
N GLN A 155 0.10 5.70 -44.81
CA GLN A 155 -1.01 5.91 -43.89
C GLN A 155 -1.11 4.78 -42.85
N GLU A 156 -0.91 3.51 -43.22
CA GLU A 156 -0.91 2.39 -42.26
C GLU A 156 0.22 2.54 -41.22
N ARG A 157 1.43 2.92 -41.66
CA ARG A 157 2.53 3.26 -40.74
C ARG A 157 2.19 4.45 -39.82
N MET A 158 1.53 5.47 -40.35
CA MET A 158 1.11 6.65 -39.58
C MET A 158 0.00 6.32 -38.58
N ASP A 159 -0.95 5.44 -38.92
CA ASP A 159 -2.00 4.97 -38.03
C ASP A 159 -1.41 4.11 -36.89
N ILE A 160 -0.41 3.26 -37.17
CA ILE A 160 0.36 2.53 -36.15
C ILE A 160 1.10 3.50 -35.23
N TYR A 161 1.84 4.47 -35.79
CA TYR A 161 2.54 5.51 -35.01
C TYR A 161 1.60 6.28 -34.08
N ASN A 162 0.43 6.71 -34.58
CA ASN A 162 -0.58 7.38 -33.76
C ASN A 162 -1.12 6.48 -32.63
N GLY A 163 -1.27 5.17 -32.89
CA GLY A 163 -1.67 4.18 -31.89
C GLY A 163 -0.60 3.96 -30.80
N GLU A 164 0.67 3.89 -31.18
CA GLU A 164 1.79 3.77 -30.23
C GLU A 164 1.98 5.06 -29.42
N LEU A 165 1.89 6.23 -30.07
CA LEU A 165 1.99 7.54 -29.43
C LEU A 165 0.84 7.81 -28.43
N TYR A 166 -0.33 7.22 -28.66
CA TYR A 166 -1.49 7.30 -27.76
C TYR A 166 -1.27 6.52 -26.44
N ASP A 167 -0.51 5.43 -26.46
CA ASP A 167 -0.18 4.61 -25.28
C ASP A 167 1.19 4.96 -24.65
N ALA A 168 2.03 5.71 -25.37
CA ALA A 168 3.37 6.11 -24.94
C ALA A 168 3.37 7.04 -23.70
N LEU A 169 3.88 6.54 -22.57
CA LEU A 169 4.15 7.35 -21.38
C LEU A 169 5.64 7.73 -21.26
N PRO A 170 6.07 8.93 -21.71
CA PRO A 170 7.48 9.35 -21.68
C PRO A 170 8.04 9.67 -20.28
N ILE A 171 7.20 9.67 -19.23
CA ILE A 171 7.63 9.98 -17.85
C ILE A 171 7.69 8.69 -17.03
N VAL A 172 8.90 8.24 -16.74
CA VAL A 172 9.17 7.05 -15.91
C VAL A 172 9.20 7.46 -14.43
N VAL A 173 8.44 6.75 -13.59
CA VAL A 173 8.51 6.88 -12.13
C VAL A 173 9.03 5.57 -11.52
N ARG A 174 10.20 5.62 -10.89
CA ARG A 174 10.90 4.47 -10.27
C ARG A 174 11.03 4.66 -8.76
N ALA A 175 10.96 3.57 -8.00
CA ALA A 175 11.34 3.57 -6.59
C ALA A 175 12.77 3.02 -6.46
N VAL A 176 13.72 3.89 -6.14
CA VAL A 176 15.15 3.56 -5.98
C VAL A 176 15.39 2.97 -4.59
N HIS A 177 16.29 1.99 -4.49
CA HIS A 177 16.69 1.38 -3.22
C HIS A 177 17.48 2.39 -2.38
N PRO A 178 17.11 2.69 -1.12
CA PRO A 178 17.64 3.85 -0.39
C PRO A 178 19.12 3.74 -0.01
N GLN A 179 19.71 2.55 -0.06
CA GLN A 179 21.16 2.32 0.11
C GLN A 179 21.98 2.99 -0.99
N ASN A 180 21.45 2.98 -2.22
CA ASN A 180 22.06 3.51 -3.45
C ASN A 180 21.98 5.03 -3.51
N VAL A 181 21.20 5.66 -2.62
CA VAL A 181 20.83 7.09 -2.69
C VAL A 181 21.66 7.89 -1.70
N TYR A 182 22.43 8.85 -2.20
CA TYR A 182 23.30 9.73 -1.43
C TYR A 182 22.93 11.19 -1.69
N PRO A 183 21.95 11.76 -0.96
CA PRO A 183 21.65 13.18 -1.07
C PRO A 183 22.74 14.02 -0.39
N ASP A 184 22.94 15.23 -0.88
CA ASP A 184 23.64 16.27 -0.12
C ASP A 184 22.89 16.59 1.18
N PRO A 185 23.56 16.70 2.34
CA PRO A 185 22.93 17.10 3.61
C PRO A 185 22.20 18.46 3.59
N ASN A 186 22.50 19.36 2.63
CA ASN A 186 21.81 20.64 2.45
C ASN A 186 20.67 20.57 1.41
N GLY A 187 20.54 19.45 0.69
CA GLY A 187 19.55 19.24 -0.37
C GLY A 187 19.86 19.97 -1.69
N GLU A 188 21.11 20.34 -1.95
CA GLU A 188 21.49 21.03 -3.20
C GLU A 188 21.62 20.09 -4.40
N PHE A 189 22.06 18.85 -4.18
CA PHE A 189 22.24 17.81 -5.20
C PHE A 189 21.99 16.40 -4.63
N VAL A 190 22.01 15.40 -5.51
CA VAL A 190 21.97 13.98 -5.16
C VAL A 190 22.88 13.17 -6.06
N ILE A 191 23.52 12.14 -5.49
CA ILE A 191 24.23 11.10 -6.22
C ILE A 191 23.52 9.77 -5.97
N ILE A 192 23.31 9.01 -7.04
CA ILE A 192 22.81 7.64 -7.02
C ILE A 192 23.92 6.72 -7.51
N GLU A 193 24.15 5.61 -6.81
CA GLU A 193 25.07 4.55 -7.22
C GLU A 193 24.27 3.24 -7.41
N GLU A 194 24.11 2.78 -8.65
CA GLU A 194 23.44 1.53 -8.96
C GLU A 194 24.42 0.50 -9.51
N SER A 195 24.56 -0.64 -8.82
CA SER A 195 25.14 -1.84 -9.43
C SER A 195 24.12 -2.47 -10.37
N LYS A 196 24.46 -2.54 -11.65
CA LYS A 196 23.63 -3.14 -12.71
C LYS A 196 24.35 -4.32 -13.35
N THR A 197 23.61 -5.31 -13.84
CA THR A 197 24.21 -6.39 -14.63
C THR A 197 24.71 -5.83 -15.97
N LEU A 198 25.76 -6.45 -16.54
CA LEU A 198 26.30 -6.08 -17.85
C LEU A 198 25.24 -6.09 -18.97
N MET A 199 24.19 -6.90 -18.88
CA MET A 199 23.09 -6.90 -19.85
C MET A 199 22.20 -5.67 -19.71
N GLN A 200 21.78 -5.33 -18.48
CA GLN A 200 20.98 -4.11 -18.22
C GLN A 200 21.73 -2.84 -18.63
N ALA A 201 23.03 -2.77 -18.31
CA ALA A 201 23.87 -1.65 -18.72
C ALA A 201 24.01 -1.54 -20.25
N LYS A 202 24.00 -2.65 -20.98
CA LYS A 202 24.04 -2.67 -22.46
C LYS A 202 22.70 -2.36 -23.12
N SER A 203 21.56 -2.68 -22.49
CA SER A 203 20.25 -2.29 -23.00
C SER A 203 19.92 -0.82 -22.72
N GLU A 204 20.34 -0.28 -21.57
CA GLU A 204 20.12 1.12 -21.18
C GLU A 204 21.12 2.09 -21.85
N TRP A 205 22.35 1.65 -22.09
CA TRP A 205 23.44 2.47 -22.66
C TRP A 205 24.07 1.82 -23.90
N SER A 206 23.22 1.39 -24.84
CA SER A 206 23.60 0.76 -26.12
C SER A 206 24.60 1.59 -26.93
N ASN A 207 24.52 2.91 -26.85
CA ASN A 207 25.34 3.88 -27.56
C ASN A 207 26.73 4.14 -26.93
N LEU A 208 27.13 3.40 -25.88
CA LEU A 208 28.47 3.49 -25.30
C LEU A 208 29.55 3.02 -26.31
N ALA A 209 30.30 3.98 -26.87
CA ALA A 209 31.33 3.75 -27.88
C ALA A 209 32.51 2.87 -27.41
N ILE A 210 32.63 2.61 -26.10
CA ILE A 210 33.58 1.65 -25.54
C ILE A 210 32.81 0.35 -25.25
N PRO A 211 33.22 -0.81 -25.77
CA PRO A 211 32.55 -2.06 -25.44
C PRO A 211 32.66 -2.30 -23.93
N LEU A 212 31.51 -2.32 -23.25
CA LEU A 212 31.41 -2.69 -21.84
C LEU A 212 32.00 -4.11 -21.67
N THR A 213 33.22 -4.12 -21.16
CA THR A 213 34.11 -5.25 -20.95
C THR A 213 34.28 -5.45 -19.45
N THR A 214 34.55 -6.68 -19.01
CA THR A 214 34.61 -7.04 -17.58
C THR A 214 35.95 -6.62 -16.94
N SER A 215 36.28 -5.33 -17.00
CA SER A 215 37.48 -4.72 -16.44
C SER A 215 37.39 -4.54 -14.91
N GLY A 216 37.23 -5.66 -14.18
CA GLY A 216 36.92 -5.63 -12.75
C GLY A 216 37.12 -6.96 -12.01
N ILE A 217 38.25 -7.66 -12.21
CA ILE A 217 38.60 -8.81 -11.36
C ILE A 217 39.05 -8.29 -9.97
N VAL A 218 38.08 -8.06 -9.09
CA VAL A 218 38.32 -8.02 -7.64
C VAL A 218 38.25 -9.45 -7.13
N GLN A 219 39.31 -9.91 -6.45
CA GLN A 219 39.38 -11.27 -5.90
C GLN A 219 38.42 -11.40 -4.70
N GLY A 220 37.19 -11.87 -4.94
CA GLY A 220 36.17 -11.89 -3.88
C GLY A 220 34.85 -12.59 -4.20
N THR A 221 34.90 -13.84 -4.67
CA THR A 221 33.75 -14.80 -4.66
C THR A 221 32.42 -14.37 -5.32
N GLY A 222 32.36 -13.25 -6.04
CA GLY A 222 31.17 -12.79 -6.77
C GLY A 222 31.13 -13.34 -8.19
N THR A 223 30.27 -14.33 -8.45
CA THR A 223 29.91 -14.72 -9.82
C THR A 223 28.78 -13.82 -10.34
N TYR A 224 29.13 -12.72 -11.03
CA TYR A 224 28.52 -12.22 -12.27
C TYR A 224 29.27 -10.96 -12.75
N HIS A 225 28.89 -10.41 -13.90
CA HIS A 225 29.54 -9.22 -14.48
C HIS A 225 28.74 -7.97 -14.13
N ASP A 226 29.03 -7.42 -12.95
CA ASP A 226 28.38 -6.20 -12.47
C ASP A 226 29.11 -4.94 -12.95
N VAL A 227 28.33 -3.88 -13.14
CA VAL A 227 28.73 -2.59 -13.68
C VAL A 227 28.20 -1.50 -12.74
N THR A 228 29.06 -0.62 -12.27
CA THR A 228 28.66 0.48 -11.37
C THR A 228 28.26 1.70 -12.19
N GLN A 229 26.99 2.10 -12.10
CA GLN A 229 26.48 3.35 -12.64
C GLN A 229 26.40 4.41 -11.53
N VAL A 230 27.12 5.51 -11.69
CA VAL A 230 27.05 6.70 -10.84
C VAL A 230 26.28 7.79 -11.58
N THR A 231 25.12 8.16 -11.04
CA THR A 231 24.22 9.18 -11.58
C THR A 231 24.20 10.39 -10.64
N TYR A 232 24.61 11.56 -11.13
CA TYR A 232 24.59 12.84 -10.41
C TYR A 232 23.46 13.73 -10.96
N PHE A 233 22.73 14.40 -10.06
CA PHE A 233 21.77 15.46 -10.41
C PHE A 233 21.80 16.61 -9.40
N ASP A 234 21.82 17.84 -9.90
CA ASP A 234 21.42 19.05 -9.18
C ASP A 234 20.13 19.66 -9.78
N LYS A 235 19.95 20.98 -9.67
CA LYS A 235 18.77 21.71 -10.20
C LYS A 235 18.90 22.06 -11.69
N GLN A 236 20.11 22.06 -12.24
CA GLN A 236 20.48 22.46 -13.60
C GLN A 236 21.32 21.40 -14.32
N TYR A 237 22.25 20.71 -13.63
CA TYR A 237 23.16 19.76 -14.26
C TYR A 237 22.89 18.30 -13.89
N ARG A 238 23.20 17.40 -14.83
CA ARG A 238 23.24 15.95 -14.63
C ARG A 238 24.51 15.35 -15.22
N ALA A 239 24.93 14.23 -14.66
CA ALA A 239 25.99 13.40 -15.22
C ALA A 239 25.67 11.92 -14.96
N ILE A 240 26.02 11.04 -15.89
CA ILE A 240 25.90 9.59 -15.71
C ILE A 240 27.23 8.98 -16.14
N TYR A 241 27.86 8.26 -15.21
CA TYR A 241 29.11 7.54 -15.42
C TYR A 241 28.88 6.04 -15.24
N VAL A 242 29.27 5.24 -16.21
CA VAL A 242 29.18 3.78 -16.19
C VAL A 242 30.61 3.25 -16.14
N ASN A 243 31.01 2.60 -15.06
CA ASN A 243 32.41 2.24 -14.78
C ASN A 243 33.40 3.42 -14.98
N GLN A 244 33.03 4.60 -14.47
CA GLN A 244 33.76 5.88 -14.62
C GLN A 244 33.86 6.44 -16.05
N ILE A 245 33.20 5.85 -17.05
CA ILE A 245 33.09 6.37 -18.43
C ILE A 245 31.79 7.17 -18.55
N PRO A 246 31.76 8.39 -19.10
CA PRO A 246 30.52 9.14 -19.29
C PRO A 246 29.60 8.45 -20.31
N ALA A 247 28.32 8.30 -19.97
CA ALA A 247 27.34 7.60 -20.81
C ALA A 247 26.41 8.54 -21.62
N LEU A 248 26.43 9.84 -21.34
CA LEU A 248 25.59 10.83 -22.02
C LEU A 248 26.29 11.40 -23.25
N THR A 249 25.84 11.02 -24.45
CA THR A 249 26.46 11.37 -25.75
C THR A 249 26.65 12.87 -25.98
N ALA A 250 25.74 13.70 -25.46
CA ALA A 250 25.76 15.16 -25.61
C ALA A 250 26.44 15.91 -24.44
N ALA A 251 27.17 15.20 -23.57
CA ALA A 251 27.90 15.83 -22.46
C ALA A 251 29.25 16.42 -22.88
N ASN A 252 29.77 17.35 -22.07
CA ASN A 252 31.14 17.86 -22.20
C ASN A 252 32.19 16.75 -21.92
N GLU A 253 33.48 17.05 -22.12
CA GLU A 253 34.63 16.19 -21.76
C GLU A 253 34.57 15.64 -20.31
N ASP A 254 34.03 16.42 -19.36
CA ASP A 254 33.78 16.03 -17.98
C ASP A 254 32.67 14.97 -17.81
N GLY A 255 31.79 14.75 -18.78
CA GLY A 255 30.61 13.87 -18.66
C GLY A 255 29.35 14.54 -18.10
N VAL A 256 29.38 15.87 -17.93
CA VAL A 256 28.29 16.67 -17.34
C VAL A 256 27.53 17.45 -18.43
N ILE A 257 26.20 17.37 -18.41
CA ILE A 257 25.27 18.10 -19.31
C ILE A 257 24.27 18.93 -18.48
N GLU A 258 23.70 19.98 -19.07
CA GLU A 258 22.57 20.73 -18.49
C GLU A 258 21.24 20.00 -18.73
N HIS A 259 20.19 20.29 -17.97
CA HIS A 259 18.86 19.70 -18.12
C HIS A 259 17.73 20.69 -17.84
N ASP A 260 16.68 20.61 -18.64
CA ASP A 260 15.55 21.56 -18.61
C ASP A 260 14.51 21.24 -17.52
N TYR A 261 14.76 20.24 -16.65
CA TYR A 261 13.88 19.96 -15.51
C TYR A 261 13.80 21.19 -14.59
N GLY A 262 14.92 21.88 -14.34
CA GLY A 262 15.01 23.00 -13.41
C GLY A 262 14.65 22.62 -11.96
N HIS A 263 14.81 21.34 -11.61
CA HIS A 263 14.62 20.75 -10.28
C HIS A 263 15.31 19.37 -10.22
N ILE A 264 15.59 18.88 -9.01
CA ILE A 264 16.14 17.53 -8.80
C ILE A 264 15.01 16.49 -9.05
N PRO A 265 15.18 15.51 -9.95
CA PRO A 265 14.14 14.51 -10.26
C PRO A 265 13.93 13.44 -9.18
N TYR A 266 14.80 13.41 -8.16
CA TYR A 266 14.72 12.48 -7.04
C TYR A 266 13.97 13.11 -5.86
N VAL A 267 12.96 12.40 -5.34
CA VAL A 267 12.19 12.81 -4.17
C VAL A 267 12.38 11.81 -3.05
N ILE A 268 13.10 12.22 -2.02
CA ILE A 268 13.42 11.41 -0.84
C ILE A 268 12.38 11.66 0.25
N GLY A 269 11.89 10.57 0.86
CA GLY A 269 11.03 10.58 2.04
C GLY A 269 11.62 9.74 3.17
N TYR A 270 11.20 10.04 4.40
CA TYR A 270 11.59 9.35 5.62
C TYR A 270 10.35 8.94 6.41
N SER A 271 10.42 7.86 7.18
CA SER A 271 9.28 7.25 7.89
C SER A 271 8.63 8.10 8.99
N GLY A 272 9.28 9.19 9.42
CA GLY A 272 8.87 9.93 10.63
C GLY A 272 9.17 9.22 11.96
N LEU A 273 9.62 7.95 11.93
CA LEU A 273 10.01 7.17 13.12
C LEU A 273 11.43 7.51 13.62
N GLY A 274 12.22 8.20 12.80
CA GLY A 274 13.55 8.70 13.14
C GLY A 274 13.54 10.04 13.88
N SER A 275 14.73 10.60 14.11
CA SER A 275 14.88 11.91 14.74
C SER A 275 15.96 12.77 14.06
N ALA A 276 15.65 14.06 13.88
CA ALA A 276 16.60 15.07 13.43
C ALA A 276 17.44 15.57 14.61
N ASP A 277 18.48 14.82 14.96
CA ASP A 277 19.50 15.24 15.92
C ASP A 277 20.32 16.43 15.38
N LYS A 278 20.98 17.20 16.26
CA LYS A 278 21.82 18.37 15.92
C LYS A 278 22.95 18.06 14.93
N SER A 279 23.31 16.80 14.80
CA SER A 279 24.34 16.28 13.89
C SER A 279 23.79 15.80 12.54
N ALA A 280 22.49 15.96 12.28
CA ALA A 280 21.77 15.55 11.06
C ALA A 280 22.02 14.08 10.63
N LYS A 281 22.37 13.21 11.60
CA LYS A 281 22.86 11.85 11.37
C LYS A 281 21.87 10.98 10.59
N PRO A 282 22.21 10.50 9.38
CA PRO A 282 21.25 9.80 8.52
C PRO A 282 20.82 8.44 9.09
N GLU A 283 21.68 7.78 9.89
CA GLU A 283 21.34 6.55 10.58
C GLU A 283 20.30 6.74 11.71
N LYS A 284 20.09 7.98 12.17
CA LYS A 284 19.03 8.35 13.14
C LYS A 284 17.75 8.84 12.47
N GLN A 285 17.82 9.30 11.22
CA GLN A 285 16.66 9.75 10.44
C GLN A 285 15.98 8.59 9.71
N ALA A 286 16.76 7.74 9.04
CA ALA A 286 16.26 6.58 8.32
C ALA A 286 16.06 5.39 9.29
N VAL A 287 14.91 5.34 9.96
CA VAL A 287 14.53 4.31 10.94
C VAL A 287 13.28 3.55 10.50
N GLY A 288 13.42 2.27 10.17
CA GLY A 288 12.28 1.39 9.85
C GLY A 288 11.65 0.75 11.10
N LEU A 289 10.48 0.12 10.91
CA LEU A 289 9.67 -0.48 11.98
C LEU A 289 10.44 -1.51 12.80
N ILE A 290 11.25 -2.35 12.14
CA ILE A 290 11.98 -3.44 12.80
C ILE A 290 13.28 -3.01 13.49
N ARG A 291 13.75 -1.78 13.26
CA ARG A 291 15.10 -1.31 13.65
C ARG A 291 15.41 -1.49 15.13
N TYR A 292 14.47 -1.11 16.00
CA TYR A 292 14.59 -1.23 17.45
C TYR A 292 14.05 -2.56 18.01
N LEU A 293 13.45 -3.40 17.17
CA LEU A 293 12.82 -4.67 17.55
C LEU A 293 13.72 -5.89 17.34
N ARG A 294 14.86 -5.73 16.64
CA ARG A 294 15.81 -6.80 16.32
C ARG A 294 16.18 -7.68 17.53
N SER A 295 16.42 -7.08 18.70
CA SER A 295 16.72 -7.80 19.94
C SER A 295 15.57 -8.68 20.42
N LEU A 296 14.33 -8.19 20.30
CA LEU A 296 13.10 -8.93 20.63
C LEU A 296 12.81 -10.02 19.61
N LEU A 297 12.99 -9.75 18.31
CA LEU A 297 12.82 -10.74 17.22
C LEU A 297 13.82 -11.90 17.34
N ARG A 298 15.07 -11.61 17.74
CA ARG A 298 16.08 -12.60 18.11
C ARG A 298 15.68 -13.38 19.37
N SER A 299 15.18 -12.71 20.41
CA SER A 299 14.69 -13.34 21.65
C SER A 299 13.52 -14.30 21.40
N GLU A 300 12.55 -13.89 20.58
CA GLU A 300 11.37 -14.69 20.21
C GLU A 300 11.78 -15.97 19.46
N SER A 301 12.62 -15.82 18.43
CA SER A 301 13.15 -16.93 17.64
C SER A 301 14.05 -17.88 18.45
N PHE A 302 14.85 -17.33 19.38
CA PHE A 302 15.67 -18.13 20.30
C PHE A 302 14.80 -18.94 21.28
N ALA A 303 13.82 -18.31 21.93
CA ALA A 303 12.91 -18.98 22.86
C ALA A 303 12.11 -20.10 22.17
N TYR A 304 11.60 -19.84 20.97
CA TYR A 304 10.92 -20.84 20.15
C TYR A 304 11.86 -21.98 19.73
N SER A 305 13.11 -21.68 19.35
CA SER A 305 14.12 -22.69 19.02
C SER A 305 14.43 -23.59 20.21
N VAL A 306 14.67 -23.03 21.40
CA VAL A 306 14.90 -23.77 22.64
C VAL A 306 13.71 -24.65 22.99
N TYR A 307 12.48 -24.13 22.88
CA TYR A 307 11.26 -24.91 23.10
C TYR A 307 11.13 -26.09 22.11
N ASN A 308 11.40 -25.86 20.82
CA ASN A 308 11.41 -26.88 19.78
C ASN A 308 12.46 -27.99 20.05
N ILE A 309 13.68 -27.62 20.45
CA ILE A 309 14.76 -28.56 20.82
C ILE A 309 14.34 -29.42 22.02
N ILE A 310 13.80 -28.81 23.08
CA ILE A 310 13.35 -29.55 24.27
C ILE A 310 12.20 -30.50 23.90
N LEU A 311 11.20 -30.01 23.15
CA LEU A 311 10.05 -30.80 22.71
C LEU A 311 10.48 -32.01 21.88
N LYS A 312 11.35 -31.82 20.86
CA LYS A 312 11.97 -32.92 20.10
C LYS A 312 12.64 -33.94 21.02
N SER A 313 13.41 -33.47 22.01
CA SER A 313 14.14 -34.34 22.94
C SER A 313 13.25 -35.07 23.97
N HIS A 314 12.00 -34.61 24.16
CA HIS A 314 11.01 -35.25 25.03
C HIS A 314 10.07 -36.18 24.24
N SER A 315 9.77 -35.87 22.98
CA SER A 315 9.00 -36.76 22.08
C SER A 315 9.74 -38.05 21.72
N TRP A 316 11.06 -38.07 21.84
CA TRP A 316 11.92 -39.25 21.60
C TRP A 316 12.75 -39.57 22.85
N PRO A 317 12.14 -40.18 23.89
CA PRO A 317 12.83 -40.48 25.14
C PRO A 317 13.99 -41.47 24.93
N ILE A 318 15.07 -41.29 25.68
CA ILE A 318 16.22 -42.19 25.65
C ILE A 318 15.94 -43.34 26.62
N THR A 319 15.81 -44.57 26.11
CA THR A 319 15.60 -45.75 26.94
C THR A 319 16.94 -46.31 27.42
N PHE A 320 17.21 -46.27 28.73
CA PHE A 320 18.37 -46.95 29.31
C PHE A 320 18.03 -48.43 29.58
N VAL A 321 19.01 -49.31 29.34
CA VAL A 321 18.88 -50.76 29.54
C VAL A 321 19.93 -51.20 30.55
N SER A 322 19.49 -51.76 31.68
CA SER A 322 20.33 -52.18 32.79
C SER A 322 20.07 -53.65 33.18
N GLY A 323 20.97 -54.24 33.95
CA GLY A 323 20.88 -55.63 34.43
C GLY A 323 21.59 -56.69 33.57
N PRO A 324 21.68 -57.96 34.03
CA PRO A 324 22.62 -58.96 33.49
C PRO A 324 22.37 -59.43 32.05
N GLY A 325 21.24 -59.06 31.44
CA GLY A 325 20.90 -59.38 30.05
C GLY A 325 21.02 -58.20 29.06
N ALA A 326 21.44 -57.01 29.51
CA ALA A 326 21.37 -55.78 28.71
C ALA A 326 22.09 -55.88 27.35
N ALA A 327 23.22 -56.57 27.29
CA ALA A 327 24.00 -56.76 26.05
C ALA A 327 23.28 -57.56 24.95
N ALA A 328 22.20 -58.30 25.29
CA ALA A 328 21.40 -59.03 24.29
C ALA A 328 20.41 -58.12 23.52
N LEU A 329 20.11 -56.92 24.03
CA LEU A 329 19.18 -55.97 23.42
C LEU A 329 19.88 -55.04 22.42
N THR A 330 20.50 -55.63 21.40
CA THR A 330 21.36 -54.93 20.42
C THR A 330 20.63 -53.92 19.52
N THR A 331 19.30 -53.90 19.47
CA THR A 331 18.56 -52.75 18.91
C THR A 331 17.12 -52.66 19.43
N ILE A 332 16.87 -51.77 20.42
CA ILE A 332 15.49 -51.38 20.78
C ILE A 332 14.93 -50.49 19.67
N LYS A 333 14.18 -51.08 18.74
CA LYS A 333 13.50 -50.36 17.66
C LYS A 333 12.10 -49.97 18.13
N MET A 334 11.98 -48.82 18.77
CA MET A 334 10.69 -48.26 19.16
C MET A 334 9.77 -48.16 17.94
N LYS A 335 8.74 -49.00 17.88
CA LYS A 335 7.72 -49.04 16.84
C LYS A 335 6.34 -48.97 17.49
N PHE A 336 5.54 -48.02 17.04
CA PHE A 336 4.21 -47.75 17.59
C PHE A 336 3.36 -49.03 17.61
N GLY A 337 2.78 -49.34 18.77
CA GLY A 337 1.93 -50.54 18.95
C GLY A 337 2.66 -51.89 18.98
N LYS A 338 4.01 -51.96 18.95
CA LYS A 338 4.74 -53.23 19.11
C LYS A 338 5.17 -53.47 20.55
N ILE A 339 4.64 -54.55 21.14
CA ILE A 339 5.16 -55.15 22.37
C ILE A 339 6.45 -55.92 22.02
N TYR A 340 7.48 -55.77 22.85
CA TYR A 340 8.73 -56.51 22.78
C TYR A 340 8.90 -57.32 24.07
N GLU A 341 9.22 -58.60 23.95
CA GLU A 341 9.46 -59.46 25.12
C GLU A 341 10.79 -59.08 25.79
N LYS A 342 10.74 -58.98 27.12
CA LYS A 342 11.83 -58.46 27.95
C LYS A 342 12.63 -59.64 28.54
N PRO A 343 13.96 -59.74 28.29
CA PRO A 343 14.78 -60.80 28.89
C PRO A 343 14.77 -60.76 30.43
N ALA A 344 14.82 -61.94 31.05
CA ALA A 344 14.81 -62.06 32.50
C ALA A 344 15.99 -61.32 33.16
N GLY A 345 15.73 -60.59 34.25
CA GLY A 345 16.74 -59.82 34.98
C GLY A 345 17.16 -58.49 34.34
N VAL A 346 16.63 -58.11 33.18
CA VAL A 346 16.82 -56.78 32.60
C VAL A 346 15.91 -55.77 33.30
N THR A 347 16.31 -54.50 33.31
CA THR A 347 15.49 -53.32 33.58
C THR A 347 15.59 -52.36 32.39
N ILE A 348 14.46 -51.76 32.02
CA ILE A 348 14.39 -50.70 31.00
C ILE A 348 13.83 -49.49 31.73
N GLU A 349 14.58 -48.40 31.71
CA GLU A 349 14.25 -47.15 32.39
C GLU A 349 14.22 -46.03 31.36
N ASP A 350 13.03 -45.47 31.15
CA ASP A 350 12.84 -44.38 30.19
C ASP A 350 13.38 -43.09 30.79
N TYR A 351 14.44 -42.52 30.21
CA TYR A 351 14.97 -41.22 30.59
C TYR A 351 14.07 -40.11 30.04
N VAL A 352 12.95 -39.91 30.74
CA VAL A 352 12.05 -38.78 30.54
C VAL A 352 12.78 -37.51 30.99
N LYS A 353 13.41 -36.81 30.04
CA LYS A 353 13.87 -35.44 30.25
C LYS A 353 12.72 -34.60 30.80
N ALA A 354 13.00 -33.78 31.81
CA ALA A 354 12.01 -32.86 32.36
C ALA A 354 11.35 -32.03 31.25
N PRO A 355 10.04 -31.73 31.34
CA PRO A 355 9.35 -30.90 30.36
C PRO A 355 10.00 -29.50 30.26
N PRO A 356 9.80 -28.76 29.14
CA PRO A 356 10.27 -27.39 29.04
C PRO A 356 9.68 -26.56 30.19
N SER A 357 10.52 -25.76 30.86
CA SER A 357 10.05 -24.93 31.97
C SER A 357 9.01 -23.93 31.50
N ASP A 358 7.93 -23.76 32.27
CA ASP A 358 6.87 -22.77 32.00
C ASP A 358 7.42 -21.36 31.81
N MET A 359 8.56 -21.03 32.43
CA MET A 359 9.27 -19.76 32.24
C MET A 359 9.66 -19.49 30.78
N VAL A 360 9.96 -20.53 30.00
CA VAL A 360 10.29 -20.40 28.56
C VAL A 360 9.05 -20.07 27.75
N MET A 361 7.92 -20.71 28.05
CA MET A 361 6.63 -20.40 27.42
C MET A 361 6.16 -18.98 27.79
N GLN A 362 6.23 -18.62 29.07
CA GLN A 362 5.90 -17.27 29.55
C GLN A 362 6.80 -16.19 28.93
N HIS A 363 8.10 -16.46 28.77
CA HIS A 363 9.02 -15.52 28.10
C HIS A 363 8.73 -15.37 26.61
N MET A 364 8.33 -16.45 25.93
CA MET A 364 7.87 -16.42 24.53
C MET A 364 6.58 -15.61 24.39
N GLU A 365 5.57 -15.88 25.21
CA GLU A 365 4.31 -15.12 25.24
C GLU A 365 4.54 -13.63 25.57
N TYR A 366 5.40 -13.33 26.55
CA TYR A 366 5.78 -11.97 26.91
C TYR A 366 6.49 -11.25 25.76
N THR A 367 7.48 -11.88 25.13
CA THR A 367 8.19 -11.30 23.97
C THR A 367 7.23 -11.05 22.80
N ALA A 368 6.37 -12.01 22.47
CA ALA A 368 5.36 -11.87 21.42
C ALA A 368 4.32 -10.77 21.74
N SER A 369 3.94 -10.61 23.01
CA SER A 369 3.04 -9.54 23.45
C SER A 369 3.68 -8.15 23.31
N ILE A 370 4.96 -7.99 23.64
CA ILE A 370 5.70 -6.74 23.41
C ILE A 370 5.82 -6.48 21.90
N LEU A 371 6.19 -7.47 21.08
CA LEU A 371 6.28 -7.31 19.63
C LEU A 371 4.94 -6.88 19.01
N ALA A 372 3.81 -7.44 19.48
CA ALA A 372 2.48 -6.98 19.08
C ALA A 372 2.13 -5.57 19.60
N ALA A 373 2.51 -5.24 20.84
CA ALA A 373 2.24 -3.95 21.47
C ALA A 373 3.17 -2.81 21.00
N SER A 374 4.32 -3.13 20.39
CA SER A 374 5.29 -2.15 19.87
C SER A 374 5.21 -1.98 18.35
N ALA A 375 5.11 -3.07 17.57
CA ALA A 375 5.07 -2.99 16.11
C ALA A 375 3.66 -3.08 15.53
N ALA A 376 3.13 -4.30 15.44
CA ALA A 376 1.92 -4.62 14.70
C ALA A 376 0.95 -5.39 15.60
N PRO A 377 -0.09 -4.71 16.14
CA PRO A 377 -1.18 -5.35 16.85
C PRO A 377 -1.79 -6.51 16.05
N ARG A 378 -2.42 -7.46 16.75
CA ARG A 378 -2.88 -8.71 16.11
C ARG A 378 -4.01 -8.43 15.11
N SER A 379 -4.87 -7.47 15.43
CA SER A 379 -5.89 -6.87 14.56
C SER A 379 -5.34 -6.37 13.22
N VAL A 380 -4.21 -5.64 13.24
CA VAL A 380 -3.51 -5.12 12.06
C VAL A 380 -2.99 -6.23 11.14
N ARG A 381 -2.63 -7.40 11.71
CA ARG A 381 -2.25 -8.63 11.01
C ARG A 381 -3.46 -9.54 10.67
N GLY A 382 -4.68 -9.03 10.79
CA GLY A 382 -5.92 -9.78 10.50
C GLY A 382 -6.33 -10.81 11.56
N LEU A 383 -5.49 -11.07 12.56
CA LEU A 383 -5.76 -12.01 13.64
C LEU A 383 -6.79 -11.43 14.63
N PRO A 384 -7.62 -12.28 15.27
CA PRO A 384 -8.50 -11.84 16.33
C PRO A 384 -7.71 -11.39 17.57
N GLU A 385 -8.21 -10.36 18.25
CA GLU A 385 -7.71 -9.90 19.54
C GLU A 385 -8.59 -10.40 20.69
N ALA A 386 -7.95 -10.74 21.81
CA ALA A 386 -8.63 -11.34 22.95
C ALA A 386 -9.51 -10.29 23.65
N GLY A 387 -10.80 -10.60 23.82
CA GLY A 387 -11.77 -9.72 24.48
C GLY A 387 -12.64 -8.89 23.52
N VAL A 388 -12.30 -8.82 22.22
CA VAL A 388 -13.12 -8.13 21.20
C VAL A 388 -14.44 -8.87 21.01
N ARG A 389 -15.57 -8.20 21.25
CA ARG A 389 -16.93 -8.80 21.21
C ARG A 389 -17.84 -8.21 20.14
N SER A 390 -17.55 -7.02 19.62
CA SER A 390 -18.30 -6.37 18.55
C SER A 390 -17.42 -5.93 17.38
N GLY A 391 -18.03 -5.68 16.22
CA GLY A 391 -17.35 -5.08 15.07
C GLY A 391 -16.86 -3.66 15.36
N THR A 392 -17.59 -2.90 16.18
CA THR A 392 -17.20 -1.55 16.62
C THR A 392 -15.93 -1.54 17.48
N ASP A 393 -15.79 -2.48 18.42
CA ASP A 393 -14.55 -2.60 19.21
C ASP A 393 -13.37 -2.94 18.29
N ARG A 394 -13.58 -3.86 17.33
CA ARG A 394 -12.58 -4.26 16.34
C ARG A 394 -12.16 -3.08 15.46
N ALA A 395 -13.12 -2.25 15.03
CA ALA A 395 -12.86 -1.07 14.20
C ALA A 395 -12.10 0.01 14.96
N GLN A 396 -12.44 0.26 16.23
CA GLN A 396 -11.67 1.19 17.08
C GLN A 396 -10.23 0.70 17.27
N ILE A 397 -10.03 -0.57 17.61
CA ILE A 397 -8.70 -1.17 17.79
C ILE A 397 -7.88 -1.09 16.49
N ILE A 398 -8.47 -1.38 15.33
CA ILE A 398 -7.80 -1.21 14.03
C ILE A 398 -7.47 0.26 13.77
N SER A 399 -8.33 1.21 14.17
CA SER A 399 -8.05 2.64 14.06
C SER A 399 -6.88 3.08 14.94
N GLU A 400 -6.87 2.71 16.23
CA GLU A 400 -5.77 3.01 17.16
C GLU A 400 -4.45 2.35 16.72
N ALA A 401 -4.51 1.17 16.11
CA ALA A 401 -3.36 0.48 15.56
C ALA A 401 -2.86 1.09 14.23
N ARG A 402 -3.75 1.71 13.43
CA ARG A 402 -3.37 2.49 12.23
C ARG A 402 -2.57 3.75 12.60
N LEU A 403 -2.91 4.44 13.69
CA LEU A 403 -2.21 5.66 14.16
C LEU A 403 -0.67 5.50 14.29
N ARG A 404 -0.18 4.26 14.42
CA ARG A 404 1.25 3.92 14.48
C ARG A 404 1.95 4.08 13.12
N TYR A 405 1.21 3.91 12.03
CA TYR A 405 1.69 4.02 10.64
C TYR A 405 1.40 5.38 10.02
N ASP A 406 0.55 6.22 10.64
CA ASP A 406 0.19 7.56 10.14
C ASP A 406 1.42 8.42 9.82
N SER A 407 2.47 8.36 10.64
CA SER A 407 3.75 9.05 10.37
C SER A 407 4.39 8.65 9.04
N ILE A 408 4.31 7.37 8.65
CA ILE A 408 4.80 6.88 7.35
C ILE A 408 3.81 7.29 6.24
N LEU A 409 2.51 7.19 6.52
CA LEU A 409 1.43 7.52 5.57
C LEU A 409 1.45 8.99 5.16
N GLU A 410 1.52 9.92 6.11
CA GLU A 410 1.63 11.37 5.89
C GLU A 410 2.88 11.71 5.07
N GLN A 411 4.04 11.16 5.44
CA GLN A 411 5.27 11.41 4.70
C GLN A 411 5.23 10.79 3.29
N MET A 412 4.57 9.65 3.09
CA MET A 412 4.36 9.07 1.75
C MET A 412 3.41 9.93 0.91
N GLN A 413 2.33 10.48 1.49
CA GLN A 413 1.42 11.42 0.83
C GLN A 413 2.16 12.69 0.40
N LEU A 414 2.92 13.31 1.30
CA LEU A 414 3.76 14.48 1.01
C LEU A 414 4.85 14.20 -0.03
N THR A 415 5.41 12.98 -0.04
CA THR A 415 6.40 12.57 -1.05
C THR A 415 5.74 12.39 -2.41
N THR A 416 4.62 11.67 -2.48
CA THR A 416 3.87 11.42 -3.72
C THR A 416 3.35 12.72 -4.33
N ALA A 417 2.91 13.69 -3.50
CA ALA A 417 2.55 15.03 -3.94
C ALA A 417 3.73 15.76 -4.62
N LYS A 418 4.96 15.64 -4.08
CA LYS A 418 6.18 16.19 -4.70
C LYS A 418 6.56 15.44 -5.98
N VAL A 419 6.36 14.13 -6.06
CA VAL A 419 6.63 13.35 -7.29
C VAL A 419 5.66 13.75 -8.40
N MET A 420 4.35 13.85 -8.14
CA MET A 420 3.39 14.37 -9.11
C MET A 420 3.70 15.81 -9.54
N SER A 421 4.07 16.67 -8.57
CA SER A 421 4.57 18.03 -8.83
C SER A 421 5.79 18.05 -9.77
N ASN A 422 6.69 17.07 -9.65
CA ASN A 422 7.83 16.90 -10.56
C ASN A 422 7.38 16.38 -11.94
N CYS A 423 6.52 15.36 -12.02
CA CYS A 423 5.94 14.90 -13.28
C CYS A 423 5.25 16.03 -14.07
N THR A 424 4.52 16.94 -13.40
CA THR A 424 3.94 18.13 -14.04
C THR A 424 5.01 19.11 -14.57
N LYS A 425 6.14 19.29 -13.86
CA LYS A 425 7.26 20.12 -14.36
C LYS A 425 7.93 19.49 -15.58
N ILE A 426 8.09 18.17 -15.58
CA ILE A 426 8.67 17.41 -16.69
C ILE A 426 7.77 17.54 -17.93
N ALA A 427 6.45 17.34 -17.77
CA ALA A 427 5.46 17.55 -18.83
C ALA A 427 5.42 19.00 -19.36
N GLU A 428 5.59 20.01 -18.49
CA GLU A 428 5.58 21.41 -18.93
C GLU A 428 6.89 21.86 -19.62
N ARG A 429 8.04 21.24 -19.28
CA ARG A 429 9.36 21.74 -19.69
C ARG A 429 10.08 20.87 -20.72
N VAL A 430 10.05 19.54 -20.55
CA VAL A 430 10.97 18.62 -21.23
C VAL A 430 10.28 17.75 -22.29
N VAL A 431 9.04 17.34 -22.05
CA VAL A 431 8.25 16.68 -23.11
C VAL A 431 7.99 17.70 -24.22
N PRO A 432 8.29 17.40 -25.50
CA PRO A 432 8.20 18.39 -26.56
C PRO A 432 6.75 18.81 -26.84
N GLU A 433 5.84 17.84 -26.92
CA GLU A 433 4.46 18.02 -27.38
C GLU A 433 3.40 17.77 -26.30
N ASP A 434 2.15 18.10 -26.60
CA ASP A 434 1.00 17.65 -25.81
C ASP A 434 0.81 16.14 -26.06
N PHE A 435 0.97 15.32 -25.03
CA PHE A 435 0.82 13.86 -25.13
C PHE A 435 -0.54 13.38 -24.61
N HIS A 436 -0.92 12.18 -25.01
CA HIS A 436 -2.10 11.52 -24.49
C HIS A 436 -1.79 10.74 -23.22
N ILE A 437 -2.74 10.61 -22.30
CA ILE A 437 -2.62 9.68 -21.16
C ILE A 437 -3.94 8.93 -20.98
N TRP A 438 -3.89 7.63 -21.27
CA TRP A 438 -4.91 6.67 -20.84
C TRP A 438 -4.46 5.96 -19.56
N ALA A 439 -5.38 5.80 -18.61
CA ALA A 439 -5.19 4.99 -17.41
C ALA A 439 -6.52 4.48 -16.84
N LYS A 440 -6.55 3.18 -16.50
CA LYS A 440 -7.68 2.59 -15.79
C LYS A 440 -7.52 2.71 -14.28
N ALA A 441 -8.22 3.68 -13.67
CA ALA A 441 -8.45 3.66 -12.23
C ALA A 441 -9.52 2.59 -11.90
N PRO A 442 -9.70 2.20 -10.62
CA PRO A 442 -10.69 1.20 -10.24
C PRO A 442 -12.13 1.58 -10.58
N ASP A 443 -12.45 2.89 -10.54
CA ASP A 443 -13.82 3.42 -10.66
C ASP A 443 -14.01 4.37 -11.87
N GLU A 444 -12.92 4.87 -12.46
CA GLU A 444 -12.88 5.86 -13.56
C GLU A 444 -11.90 5.35 -14.64
N GLU A 445 -12.33 5.28 -15.91
CA GLU A 445 -11.41 5.12 -17.04
C GLU A 445 -11.02 6.52 -17.52
N ILE A 446 -9.75 6.89 -17.31
CA ILE A 446 -9.26 8.24 -17.57
C ILE A 446 -8.57 8.24 -18.93
N ASP A 447 -9.12 9.05 -19.84
CA ASP A 447 -8.78 9.14 -21.25
C ASP A 447 -8.79 10.63 -21.61
N PHE A 448 -7.60 11.26 -21.68
CA PHE A 448 -7.47 12.67 -22.07
C PHE A 448 -6.05 13.07 -22.54
N ARG A 449 -5.99 14.10 -23.39
CA ARG A 449 -4.76 14.82 -23.79
C ARG A 449 -4.39 15.89 -22.75
N ILE A 450 -3.12 15.96 -22.34
CA ILE A 450 -2.63 17.06 -21.50
C ILE A 450 -2.11 18.23 -22.35
N ASP A 451 -2.84 19.35 -22.33
CA ASP A 451 -2.39 20.57 -23.00
C ASP A 451 -1.30 21.27 -22.19
N ARG A 452 -0.06 21.21 -22.68
CA ARG A 452 1.15 21.83 -22.09
C ARG A 452 0.93 23.33 -21.81
N SER A 453 0.29 24.03 -22.73
CA SER A 453 -0.04 25.46 -22.65
C SER A 453 -1.02 25.83 -21.52
N LYS A 454 -1.78 24.86 -20.99
CA LYS A 454 -2.70 25.04 -19.87
C LYS A 454 -2.04 24.81 -18.50
N ILE A 455 -0.86 24.19 -18.42
CA ILE A 455 -0.22 23.88 -17.11
C ILE A 455 0.13 25.14 -16.31
N ARG A 456 0.69 26.17 -16.97
CA ARG A 456 0.95 27.53 -16.43
C ARG A 456 1.55 27.53 -15.00
N HIS A 457 2.57 26.71 -14.81
CA HIS A 457 3.32 26.52 -13.57
C HIS A 457 2.46 26.15 -12.35
N HIS A 458 1.30 25.52 -12.53
CA HIS A 458 0.48 25.00 -11.44
C HIS A 458 1.00 23.63 -10.98
N TYR A 459 2.00 23.63 -10.08
CA TYR A 459 2.62 22.41 -9.56
C TYR A 459 2.14 21.98 -8.17
N THR A 460 1.05 22.57 -7.65
CA THR A 460 0.54 22.29 -6.29
C THR A 460 -0.42 21.11 -6.32
N THR A 461 0.01 19.97 -5.77
CA THR A 461 -0.79 18.76 -5.57
C THR A 461 -0.96 18.49 -4.08
N PHE A 462 -2.14 18.02 -3.67
CA PHE A 462 -2.32 17.28 -2.41
C PHE A 462 -2.74 15.84 -2.72
N VAL A 463 -2.29 14.90 -1.89
CA VAL A 463 -2.57 13.46 -2.04
C VAL A 463 -3.15 12.93 -0.74
N GLU A 464 -4.27 12.23 -0.81
CA GLU A 464 -4.84 11.46 0.30
C GLU A 464 -4.79 9.97 -0.10
N PHE A 465 -4.12 9.13 0.70
CA PHE A 465 -4.25 7.68 0.58
C PHE A 465 -5.38 7.23 1.51
N THR A 466 -6.45 6.68 0.93
CA THR A 466 -7.57 6.13 1.69
C THR A 466 -7.40 4.62 1.84
N PRO A 467 -7.18 4.09 3.05
CA PRO A 467 -7.18 2.64 3.28
C PRO A 467 -8.63 2.12 3.26
N VAL A 468 -9.20 2.02 2.06
CA VAL A 468 -10.60 1.63 1.81
C VAL A 468 -10.86 0.22 2.35
N SER A 469 -11.47 0.14 3.52
CA SER A 469 -12.32 -1.00 3.85
C SER A 469 -13.75 -0.65 3.38
N PRO A 470 -14.49 -1.57 2.74
CA PRO A 470 -15.85 -1.29 2.30
C PRO A 470 -16.80 -0.88 3.44
N GLU A 471 -16.52 -1.32 4.67
CA GLU A 471 -17.26 -0.94 5.87
C GLU A 471 -17.02 0.52 6.28
N GLU A 472 -15.76 0.99 6.26
CA GLU A 472 -15.46 2.39 6.56
C GLU A 472 -15.93 3.32 5.44
N GLU A 473 -15.83 2.89 4.18
CA GLU A 473 -16.35 3.64 3.05
C GLU A 473 -17.88 3.77 3.11
N ALA A 474 -18.60 2.67 3.37
CA ALA A 474 -20.04 2.70 3.61
C ALA A 474 -20.42 3.62 4.78
N ARG A 475 -19.59 3.68 5.84
CA ARG A 475 -19.81 4.64 6.94
C ARG A 475 -19.56 6.09 6.51
N ARG A 476 -18.48 6.37 5.78
CA ARG A 476 -18.21 7.71 5.20
C ARG A 476 -19.36 8.16 4.28
N HIS A 477 -19.91 7.26 3.47
CA HIS A 477 -21.08 7.52 2.63
C HIS A 477 -22.35 7.77 3.43
N ALA A 478 -22.60 7.01 4.51
CA ALA A 478 -23.72 7.25 5.41
C ALA A 478 -23.57 8.60 6.15
N ASP A 479 -22.39 8.91 6.67
CA ASP A 479 -22.06 10.17 7.34
C ASP A 479 -22.19 11.36 6.37
N ALA A 480 -21.80 11.21 5.10
CA ALA A 480 -22.00 12.19 4.03
C ALA A 480 -23.49 12.38 3.68
N MET A 481 -24.25 11.30 3.49
CA MET A 481 -25.70 11.37 3.26
C MET A 481 -26.43 12.02 4.43
N ASN A 482 -26.01 11.77 5.66
CA ASN A 482 -26.58 12.41 6.86
C ASN A 482 -26.21 13.89 6.94
N SER A 483 -24.98 14.27 6.55
CA SER A 483 -24.54 15.68 6.44
C SER A 483 -25.30 16.46 5.37
N VAL A 484 -25.69 15.80 4.28
CA VAL A 484 -26.56 16.38 3.23
C VAL A 484 -28.00 16.50 3.71
N LYS A 485 -28.57 15.44 4.32
CA LYS A 485 -29.95 15.44 4.85
C LYS A 485 -30.16 16.48 5.97
N SER A 486 -29.13 16.79 6.76
CA SER A 486 -29.16 17.82 7.80
C SER A 486 -28.88 19.25 7.27
N GLY A 487 -28.61 19.41 5.97
CA GLY A 487 -28.32 20.71 5.36
C GLY A 487 -26.93 21.28 5.69
N VAL A 488 -26.08 20.53 6.39
CA VAL A 488 -24.71 20.95 6.77
C VAL A 488 -23.76 20.93 5.56
N MET A 489 -24.08 20.15 4.52
CA MET A 489 -23.30 20.05 3.29
C MET A 489 -24.21 19.98 2.06
N SER A 490 -23.83 20.62 0.94
CA SER A 490 -24.55 20.45 -0.33
C SER A 490 -24.24 19.08 -0.96
N THR A 491 -25.13 18.60 -1.85
CA THR A 491 -24.88 17.37 -2.63
C THR A 491 -23.60 17.45 -3.46
N HIS A 492 -23.36 18.58 -4.12
CA HIS A 492 -22.14 18.82 -4.90
C HIS A 492 -20.88 18.77 -4.02
N THR A 493 -20.87 19.44 -2.86
CA THR A 493 -19.73 19.40 -1.93
C THR A 493 -19.53 18.00 -1.35
N ALA A 494 -20.60 17.26 -1.07
CA ALA A 494 -20.51 15.87 -0.63
C ALA A 494 -19.93 14.96 -1.73
N ARG A 495 -20.33 15.15 -2.99
CA ARG A 495 -19.74 14.48 -4.17
C ARG A 495 -18.25 14.80 -4.29
N LYS A 496 -17.87 16.07 -4.32
CA LYS A 496 -16.47 16.52 -4.40
C LYS A 496 -15.61 16.07 -3.21
N ARG A 497 -16.21 15.87 -2.02
CA ARG A 497 -15.51 15.50 -0.78
C ARG A 497 -15.46 13.99 -0.47
N TYR A 498 -16.46 13.20 -0.85
CA TYR A 498 -16.54 11.77 -0.51
C TYR A 498 -16.61 10.83 -1.72
N TRP A 499 -17.09 11.33 -2.86
CA TRP A 499 -17.17 10.59 -4.14
C TRP A 499 -16.17 11.17 -5.16
N SER A 500 -14.92 11.40 -4.75
CA SER A 500 -13.89 12.04 -5.60
C SER A 500 -13.31 11.18 -6.72
N HIS A 501 -13.73 9.92 -6.80
CA HIS A 501 -13.52 9.02 -7.94
C HIS A 501 -14.60 9.18 -9.02
N ILE A 502 -15.61 10.04 -8.78
CA ILE A 502 -16.67 10.39 -9.72
C ILE A 502 -16.42 11.80 -10.25
N ASP A 503 -16.55 11.98 -11.56
CA ASP A 503 -16.68 13.30 -12.17
C ASP A 503 -17.97 13.99 -11.66
N THR A 504 -17.78 14.98 -10.78
CA THR A 504 -18.89 15.60 -10.05
C THR A 504 -19.83 16.41 -10.94
N GLU A 505 -19.31 16.98 -12.03
CA GLU A 505 -20.13 17.78 -12.94
C GLU A 505 -20.90 16.86 -13.89
N ALA A 506 -20.28 15.79 -14.39
CA ALA A 506 -20.96 14.77 -15.18
C ALA A 506 -22.10 14.08 -14.39
N GLU A 507 -21.91 13.73 -13.12
CA GLU A 507 -22.97 13.13 -12.30
C GLU A 507 -23.99 14.12 -11.73
N ASP A 508 -23.67 15.40 -11.57
CA ASP A 508 -24.68 16.43 -11.29
C ASP A 508 -25.57 16.62 -12.54
N ILE A 509 -24.99 16.66 -13.75
CA ILE A 509 -25.72 16.70 -15.03
C ILE A 509 -26.58 15.44 -15.23
N ARG A 510 -26.05 14.23 -15.00
CA ARG A 510 -26.82 12.97 -15.13
C ARG A 510 -28.01 12.92 -14.17
N VAL A 511 -27.81 13.32 -12.90
CA VAL A 511 -28.89 13.33 -11.90
C VAL A 511 -29.88 14.49 -12.13
N GLU A 512 -29.46 15.63 -12.70
CA GLU A 512 -30.40 16.66 -13.13
C GLU A 512 -31.21 16.21 -14.36
N ALA A 513 -30.59 15.56 -15.34
CA ALA A 513 -31.28 14.95 -16.47
C ALA A 513 -32.27 13.86 -16.04
N GLU A 514 -31.92 13.02 -15.06
CA GLU A 514 -32.84 12.04 -14.46
C GLU A 514 -33.99 12.72 -13.72
N LYS A 515 -33.73 13.74 -12.90
CA LYS A 515 -34.77 14.54 -12.23
C LYS A 515 -35.69 15.24 -13.21
N LEU A 516 -35.17 15.78 -14.32
CA LEU A 516 -35.95 16.41 -15.37
C LEU A 516 -36.80 15.39 -16.12
N ARG A 517 -36.24 14.23 -16.48
CA ARG A 517 -36.98 13.10 -17.09
C ARG A 517 -38.12 12.60 -16.19
N ASN A 518 -37.86 12.52 -14.89
CA ASN A 518 -38.83 12.11 -13.86
C ASN A 518 -39.65 13.29 -13.32
N SER A 519 -39.51 14.50 -13.87
CA SER A 519 -40.29 15.66 -13.46
C SER A 519 -41.69 15.57 -14.03
N GLN A 520 -42.70 15.89 -13.21
CA GLN A 520 -44.09 15.77 -13.60
C GLN A 520 -44.45 16.53 -14.89
N PRO A 521 -43.98 17.77 -15.15
CA PRO A 521 -44.27 18.46 -16.41
C PRO A 521 -43.69 17.76 -17.64
N VAL A 522 -42.49 17.17 -17.54
CA VAL A 522 -41.85 16.45 -18.65
C VAL A 522 -42.53 15.09 -18.88
N MET A 523 -42.96 14.41 -17.82
CA MET A 523 -43.78 13.20 -17.93
C MET A 523 -45.17 13.50 -18.51
N GLU A 524 -45.79 14.63 -18.17
CA GLU A 524 -47.07 15.07 -18.75
C GLU A 524 -46.93 15.43 -20.24
N VAL A 525 -45.84 16.09 -20.64
CA VAL A 525 -45.54 16.36 -22.06
C VAL A 525 -45.23 15.08 -22.83
N MET A 526 -44.40 14.16 -22.28
CA MET A 526 -44.18 12.85 -22.93
C MET A 526 -45.47 12.03 -23.01
N ALA A 527 -46.31 12.03 -21.97
CA ALA A 527 -47.61 11.38 -22.01
C ALA A 527 -48.55 12.02 -23.06
N GLN A 528 -48.50 13.34 -23.25
CA GLN A 528 -49.24 14.00 -24.33
C GLN A 528 -48.69 13.66 -25.71
N MET A 529 -47.36 13.58 -25.91
CA MET A 529 -46.77 13.18 -27.19
C MET A 529 -47.09 11.71 -27.51
N VAL A 530 -46.92 10.79 -26.56
CA VAL A 530 -47.30 9.37 -26.73
C VAL A 530 -48.81 9.23 -26.93
N ALA A 531 -49.65 10.04 -26.28
CA ALA A 531 -51.09 10.05 -26.53
C ALA A 531 -51.44 10.63 -27.91
N GLN A 532 -50.74 11.64 -28.42
CA GLN A 532 -50.90 12.14 -29.79
C GLN A 532 -50.46 11.10 -30.82
N GLU A 533 -49.36 10.38 -30.57
CA GLU A 533 -48.85 9.33 -31.44
C GLU A 533 -49.79 8.11 -31.45
N LEU A 534 -50.29 7.68 -30.28
CA LEU A 534 -51.36 6.68 -30.21
C LEU A 534 -52.65 7.17 -30.88
N MET A 535 -53.06 8.44 -30.73
CA MET A 535 -54.22 8.97 -31.47
C MET A 535 -53.96 9.00 -32.98
N GLY A 536 -52.74 9.26 -33.42
CA GLY A 536 -52.31 9.17 -34.80
C GLY A 536 -52.42 7.75 -35.35
N GLU A 537 -51.90 6.76 -34.62
CA GLU A 537 -51.94 5.36 -35.04
C GLU A 537 -53.35 4.75 -34.91
N VAL A 538 -54.15 5.18 -33.93
CA VAL A 538 -55.59 4.83 -33.82
C VAL A 538 -56.41 5.50 -34.93
N ALA A 539 -56.11 6.74 -35.32
CA ALA A 539 -56.75 7.38 -36.47
C ALA A 539 -56.34 6.74 -37.81
N ARG A 540 -55.09 6.26 -37.91
CA ARG A 540 -54.58 5.47 -39.04
C ARG A 540 -55.25 4.09 -39.12
N LEU A 541 -55.33 3.36 -38.01
CA LEU A 541 -56.11 2.12 -37.89
C LEU A 541 -57.60 2.35 -38.17
N GLY A 542 -58.17 3.47 -37.72
CA GLY A 542 -59.53 3.90 -38.02
C GLY A 542 -59.76 4.13 -39.52
N LYS A 543 -58.83 4.79 -40.21
CA LYS A 543 -58.85 4.96 -41.67
C LYS A 543 -58.71 3.62 -42.40
N ILE A 544 -57.82 2.73 -41.95
CA ILE A 544 -57.68 1.37 -42.50
C ILE A 544 -58.99 0.59 -42.36
N LYS A 545 -59.63 0.64 -41.19
CA LYS A 545 -60.91 -0.04 -40.92
C LYS A 545 -62.06 0.56 -41.73
N ALA A 546 -62.10 1.88 -41.89
CA ALA A 546 -63.08 2.58 -42.72
C ALA A 546 -62.93 2.24 -44.22
N LEU A 547 -61.69 2.12 -44.72
CA LEU A 547 -61.38 1.65 -46.07
C LEU A 547 -61.80 0.19 -46.29
N GLN A 548 -61.61 -0.68 -45.28
CA GLN A 548 -62.06 -2.08 -45.33
C GLN A 548 -63.59 -2.22 -45.25
N SER A 549 -64.31 -1.33 -44.56
CA SER A 549 -65.78 -1.33 -44.53
C SER A 549 -66.46 -0.75 -45.78
N GLY A 550 -65.69 -0.40 -46.82
CA GLY A 550 -66.21 0.28 -48.03
C GLY A 550 -66.95 -0.63 -49.04
N GLN A 551 -66.93 -1.95 -48.89
CA GLN A 551 -67.56 -2.90 -49.82
C GLN A 551 -68.43 -3.95 -49.11
N THR A 552 -69.65 -3.57 -48.71
CA THR A 552 -70.92 -4.12 -49.28
C THR A 552 -72.12 -3.57 -48.49
N ALA A 553 -73.08 -2.98 -49.21
CA ALA A 553 -74.49 -2.94 -48.77
C ALA A 553 -75.17 -4.27 -49.21
N GLN A 554 -76.41 -4.63 -48.85
CA GLN A 554 -77.57 -3.81 -48.45
C GLN A 554 -78.70 -4.72 -47.86
N VAL A 555 -79.72 -4.10 -47.21
CA VAL A 555 -81.07 -4.66 -46.88
C VAL A 555 -81.17 -5.68 -45.73
N GLY A 556 -82.14 -5.46 -44.81
CA GLY A 556 -82.59 -6.46 -43.83
C GLY A 556 -83.33 -5.86 -42.62
N VAL A 557 -84.67 -5.76 -42.65
CA VAL A 557 -85.49 -5.18 -41.57
C VAL A 557 -85.87 -6.25 -40.53
N GLY A 558 -85.76 -5.96 -39.22
CA GLY A 558 -86.34 -6.82 -38.17
C GLY A 558 -86.02 -6.41 -36.71
N GLN A 559 -87.06 -6.12 -35.93
CA GLN A 559 -87.09 -6.04 -34.45
C GLN A 559 -88.10 -7.10 -33.95
N PRO A 560 -88.23 -7.38 -32.63
CA PRO A 560 -87.25 -7.38 -31.54
C PRO A 560 -87.26 -8.74 -30.77
N GLY A 561 -86.39 -8.96 -29.76
CA GLY A 561 -86.45 -10.23 -29.00
C GLY A 561 -85.62 -10.30 -27.71
N GLN A 562 -86.22 -10.89 -26.68
CA GLN A 562 -85.76 -10.98 -25.29
C GLN A 562 -84.54 -11.89 -25.03
N ALA A 563 -83.93 -11.63 -23.87
CA ALA A 563 -83.11 -12.48 -23.00
C ALA A 563 -83.14 -14.02 -23.19
N ILE A 564 -82.00 -14.67 -22.89
CA ILE A 564 -81.89 -15.83 -21.99
C ILE A 564 -80.41 -16.07 -21.62
N SER A 565 -80.14 -16.32 -20.34
CA SER A 565 -79.01 -17.13 -19.87
C SER A 565 -79.59 -18.48 -19.39
N PRO A 566 -78.89 -19.62 -19.52
CA PRO A 566 -77.98 -20.00 -18.42
C PRO A 566 -76.83 -20.99 -18.77
N GLN A 567 -76.01 -21.30 -17.75
CA GLN A 567 -75.36 -22.62 -17.48
C GLN A 567 -74.37 -23.24 -18.52
N ALA A 568 -73.54 -24.24 -18.17
CA ALA A 568 -72.81 -24.56 -16.92
C ALA A 568 -71.82 -25.74 -17.17
N GLN A 569 -71.03 -26.08 -16.15
CA GLN A 569 -70.18 -27.30 -16.03
C GLN A 569 -68.96 -27.31 -16.98
N GLY A 570 -67.80 -27.89 -16.63
CA GLY A 570 -67.39 -28.61 -15.40
C GLY A 570 -66.46 -29.79 -15.78
N MET A 571 -65.61 -30.36 -14.92
CA MET A 571 -65.17 -30.00 -13.56
C MET A 571 -63.65 -29.62 -13.66
N GLN A 572 -62.62 -29.97 -12.88
CA GLN A 572 -62.35 -30.58 -11.55
C GLN A 572 -60.87 -30.22 -11.22
N GLY A 573 -60.33 -30.21 -9.99
CA GLY A 573 -60.87 -30.35 -8.64
C GLY A 573 -59.82 -31.01 -7.71
N MET A 574 -59.73 -30.55 -6.44
CA MET A 574 -58.75 -30.97 -5.39
C MET A 574 -57.32 -30.39 -5.55
N MET A 575 -56.56 -30.07 -4.48
CA MET A 575 -56.78 -30.26 -3.02
C MET A 575 -56.30 -29.05 -2.16
N ALA A 576 -56.51 -29.13 -0.84
CA ALA A 576 -56.20 -28.11 0.19
C ALA A 576 -54.69 -27.90 0.44
N GLY A 577 -54.21 -26.90 1.20
CA GLY A 577 -54.89 -25.86 2.01
C GLY A 577 -53.91 -24.91 2.72
N PRO A 578 -54.38 -23.88 3.46
CA PRO A 578 -53.53 -22.81 4.00
C PRO A 578 -52.96 -23.10 5.40
N GLY A 579 -51.67 -22.85 5.64
CA GLY A 579 -51.10 -23.06 6.98
C GLY A 579 -49.60 -22.83 7.19
N MET A 580 -49.02 -21.70 6.76
CA MET A 580 -47.57 -21.42 7.03
C MET A 580 -47.19 -19.97 7.37
N ALA A 581 -48.14 -19.13 7.78
CA ALA A 581 -47.89 -17.72 8.09
C ALA A 581 -47.66 -17.39 9.59
N GLN A 582 -47.89 -18.34 10.51
CA GLN A 582 -48.00 -18.05 11.95
C GLN A 582 -46.93 -18.71 12.84
N ALA A 583 -46.04 -19.53 12.27
CA ALA A 583 -45.01 -20.25 13.02
C ALA A 583 -43.75 -19.41 13.32
N LEU A 584 -43.38 -18.46 12.45
CA LEU A 584 -42.11 -17.74 12.56
C LEU A 584 -42.09 -16.65 13.65
N GLY A 585 -43.25 -16.09 14.01
CA GLY A 585 -43.35 -15.03 15.02
C GLY A 585 -43.17 -15.49 16.46
N ALA A 586 -43.23 -16.79 16.74
CA ALA A 586 -43.20 -17.33 18.11
C ALA A 586 -41.79 -17.51 18.68
N MET A 587 -40.79 -17.88 17.86
CA MET A 587 -39.44 -18.17 18.35
C MET A 587 -38.66 -16.93 18.83
N MET A 588 -39.05 -15.72 18.42
CA MET A 588 -38.33 -14.49 18.76
C MET A 588 -38.61 -13.93 20.16
N ARG A 589 -39.53 -14.52 20.95
CA ARG A 589 -39.93 -14.01 22.27
C ARG A 589 -39.38 -14.76 23.48
N GLN A 590 -38.59 -15.82 23.32
CA GLN A 590 -38.20 -16.70 24.43
C GLN A 590 -36.70 -16.64 24.80
N ARG A 591 -36.07 -15.46 24.71
CA ARG A 591 -34.69 -15.21 25.18
C ARG A 591 -34.49 -13.97 26.05
N GLN A 592 -35.56 -13.41 26.62
CA GLN A 592 -35.46 -12.39 27.67
C GLN A 592 -35.12 -13.02 29.03
N GLY A 593 -33.83 -13.30 29.25
CA GLY A 593 -33.29 -13.52 30.59
C GLY A 593 -33.24 -12.21 31.37
N THR A 594 -33.54 -12.24 32.67
CA THR A 594 -33.69 -11.04 33.51
C THR A 594 -32.37 -10.31 33.74
N TYR A 595 -32.23 -9.12 33.15
CA TYR A 595 -31.28 -8.10 33.60
C TYR A 595 -32.02 -7.01 34.38
N ARG A 596 -31.68 -6.83 35.66
CA ARG A 596 -31.93 -5.57 36.37
C ARG A 596 -30.83 -4.58 35.99
N PRO A 597 -31.14 -3.31 35.68
CA PRO A 597 -30.12 -2.28 35.69
C PRO A 597 -29.62 -2.10 37.14
N ALA A 598 -28.31 -2.01 37.33
CA ALA A 598 -27.74 -1.58 38.60
C ALA A 598 -28.05 -0.09 38.80
N GLN A 599 -28.54 0.28 39.99
CA GLN A 599 -28.51 1.68 40.40
C GLN A 599 -27.04 2.10 40.60
N PRO A 600 -26.65 3.33 40.24
CA PRO A 600 -25.37 3.87 40.69
C PRO A 600 -25.36 3.93 42.23
N GLY A 601 -24.22 3.60 42.83
CA GLY A 601 -24.01 3.70 44.28
C GLY A 601 -24.18 5.12 44.81
N SER A 602 -24.37 5.26 46.12
CA SER A 602 -24.60 6.58 46.72
C SER A 602 -23.33 7.44 46.67
N PRO A 603 -23.43 8.78 46.71
CA PRO A 603 -22.27 9.66 46.80
C PRO A 603 -21.37 9.38 48.03
N GLU A 604 -21.92 8.79 49.09
CA GLU A 604 -21.16 8.39 50.30
C GLU A 604 -20.25 7.19 50.04
N GLU A 605 -20.68 6.23 49.21
CA GLU A 605 -19.84 5.07 48.83
C GLU A 605 -18.64 5.51 47.99
N LEU A 606 -18.82 6.50 47.12
CA LEU A 606 -17.73 7.11 46.35
C LEU A 606 -16.75 7.87 47.25
N ALA A 607 -17.27 8.63 48.22
CA ALA A 607 -16.46 9.36 49.21
C ALA A 607 -15.64 8.40 50.09
N ALA A 608 -16.22 7.27 50.50
CA ALA A 608 -15.53 6.24 51.29
C ALA A 608 -14.35 5.61 50.55
N GLN A 609 -14.48 5.37 49.24
CA GLN A 609 -13.36 4.85 48.42
C GLN A 609 -12.25 5.89 48.25
N MET A 610 -12.58 7.16 48.02
CA MET A 610 -11.56 8.22 47.92
C MET A 610 -10.81 8.45 49.24
N ALA A 611 -11.46 8.23 50.39
CA ALA A 611 -10.81 8.32 51.70
C ALA A 611 -9.75 7.23 51.94
N GLN A 612 -9.92 6.03 51.38
CA GLN A 612 -8.94 4.94 51.50
C GLN A 612 -7.69 5.13 50.62
N ALA A 613 -7.80 5.86 49.51
CA ALA A 613 -6.67 6.15 48.62
C ALA A 613 -5.67 7.19 49.19
N GLY A 614 -5.98 7.83 50.32
CA GLY A 614 -5.27 9.01 50.83
C GLY A 614 -4.17 8.77 51.88
N GLN A 615 -3.89 7.53 52.30
CA GLN A 615 -2.91 7.28 53.38
C GLN A 615 -1.52 6.91 52.84
N PRO A 616 -0.46 7.68 53.15
CA PRO A 616 0.91 7.31 52.82
C PRO A 616 1.42 6.21 53.76
N SER A 617 1.85 5.07 53.22
CA SER A 617 2.42 3.98 54.04
C SER A 617 3.81 4.35 54.58
N THR A 618 4.06 3.98 55.83
CA THR A 618 5.32 4.26 56.54
C THR A 618 5.98 2.96 57.02
N GLY A 619 7.30 2.86 56.83
CA GLY A 619 8.14 1.82 57.42
C GLY A 619 8.35 0.56 56.54
N GLY A 620 9.61 0.27 56.23
CA GLY A 620 10.01 -0.89 55.41
C GLY A 620 11.51 -0.93 55.11
N GLY A 621 12.35 -0.53 56.07
CA GLY A 621 13.78 -0.29 55.83
C GLY A 621 14.63 -1.57 55.76
N LEU A 622 15.36 -1.74 54.67
CA LEU A 622 16.41 -2.76 54.51
C LEU A 622 17.76 -2.07 54.27
N ARG A 623 18.72 -2.30 55.18
CA ARG A 623 20.10 -1.78 55.07
C ARG A 623 20.92 -2.68 54.17
N VAL A 624 21.67 -2.07 53.24
CA VAL A 624 22.80 -2.71 52.53
C VAL A 624 24.08 -1.96 52.93
N PRO A 625 25.18 -2.64 53.31
CA PRO A 625 26.41 -1.97 53.71
C PRO A 625 27.14 -1.36 52.50
N GLY A 626 27.67 -0.15 52.66
CA GLY A 626 28.29 0.62 51.57
C GLY A 626 29.79 0.38 51.39
N THR A 627 30.25 0.51 50.15
CA THR A 627 31.66 0.72 49.79
C THR A 627 31.92 2.21 49.51
N PRO A 628 33.06 2.78 49.93
CA PRO A 628 33.33 4.21 49.77
C PRO A 628 33.76 4.55 48.34
N ILE A 629 33.05 5.48 47.70
CA ILE A 629 33.49 6.09 46.43
C ILE A 629 34.50 7.21 46.74
N GLN A 630 35.68 7.15 46.13
CA GLN A 630 36.68 8.22 46.23
C GLN A 630 36.29 9.42 45.37
N SER A 631 36.56 10.64 45.88
CA SER A 631 36.29 11.89 45.17
C SER A 631 37.39 12.23 44.16
N PRO A 632 37.05 12.71 42.95
CA PRO A 632 38.03 13.25 42.01
C PRO A 632 38.48 14.66 42.42
N THR A 633 39.78 14.93 42.31
CA THR A 633 40.37 16.27 42.52
C THR A 633 40.22 17.17 41.28
N PRO A 634 40.08 18.50 41.45
CA PRO A 634 39.92 19.42 40.33
C PRO A 634 41.26 19.91 39.75
N TYR A 635 41.45 19.68 38.45
CA TYR A 635 42.34 20.45 37.56
C TYR A 635 41.52 20.89 36.35
N GLY A 636 41.69 22.07 35.75
CA GLY A 636 42.50 23.22 36.12
C GLY A 636 42.19 24.38 35.16
N GLN A 637 42.27 25.64 35.62
CA GLN A 637 41.95 26.78 34.75
C GLN A 637 43.07 27.07 33.75
N VAL A 638 42.72 27.14 32.46
CA VAL A 638 43.56 27.78 31.44
C VAL A 638 42.85 29.04 30.94
N ARG A 639 43.42 30.21 31.27
CA ARG A 639 43.13 31.46 30.57
C ARG A 639 44.05 31.56 29.36
N LEU A 640 43.52 31.98 28.22
CA LEU A 640 44.29 32.68 27.19
C LEU A 640 43.63 34.05 26.93
N ARG A 641 44.44 34.95 26.36
CA ARG A 641 44.04 36.26 25.84
C ARG A 641 43.93 36.18 24.32
#